data_AF-A0A929ZJ53-F1
#
_entry.id   AF-A0A929ZJ53-F1
#
_cell.length_a   1.000
_cell.length_b   1.000
_cell.length_c   1.000
_cell.angle_alpha   90.00
_cell.angle_beta   90.00
_cell.angle_gamma   90.00
#
_symmetry.space_group_name_H-M   'P 1'
#
loop_
_entity.id
_entity.type
_entity.pdbx_description
1 polymer ?
#
loop_
_entity_poly.entity_id
_entity_poly.type
_entity_poly.pdbx_seq_one_letter_code
_entity_poly.pdbx_strand_id
1 'polypeptide(L)'
;MSARSKQEKKKGGIGKVLLILLAVVSIIAIGVYIAGVIYFQQHFFYRTTVGNTDVSFMDVDTSVNTLSNATNTYKIKITAPGDKVYEVKGKDISMSLASNAKATVEEEIKSQNVFTWPLSLIQPEHKEIKVEYSDSKLHKQLEDLLSLTKDPVNATITINDDNYKVVEAKYGADTAAVQKEIDDAINHQNYQLTLNTANFTAPEITSNSEQITNAVKKIESYLKSTVSYTIGSSKKVMDKASVLKVLSISDTYDVTVDDTKLQAYVEELASNFNTYGKVRTFRTQAGD
;
A
#
# COMPACT_ATOMS: atom_id res chain seq x y z
N MET A 1 -4.34 -28.32 97.07
CA MET A 1 -3.34 -28.83 96.10
C MET A 1 -4.07 -29.20 94.83
N SER A 2 -3.83 -28.45 93.76
CA SER A 2 -4.54 -28.55 92.48
C SER A 2 -3.77 -29.46 91.53
N ALA A 3 -4.39 -30.53 91.03
CA ALA A 3 -3.81 -31.38 89.99
C ALA A 3 -4.43 -31.02 88.65
N ARG A 4 -3.68 -30.25 87.85
CA ARG A 4 -4.01 -29.84 86.49
C ARG A 4 -3.35 -30.85 85.54
N SER A 5 -4.12 -31.80 85.00
CA SER A 5 -3.65 -32.71 83.94
C SER A 5 -3.89 -32.08 82.57
N LYS A 6 -2.80 -31.95 81.80
CA LYS A 6 -2.70 -31.36 80.46
C LYS A 6 -3.48 -32.19 79.45
N GLN A 7 -4.42 -31.57 78.73
CA GLN A 7 -4.83 -32.06 77.41
C GLN A 7 -3.71 -31.82 76.40
N GLU A 8 -3.09 -32.88 75.90
CA GLU A 8 -2.28 -32.83 74.68
C GLU A 8 -3.20 -32.64 73.46
N LYS A 9 -3.10 -31.48 72.80
CA LYS A 9 -3.67 -31.30 71.47
C LYS A 9 -2.86 -32.13 70.46
N LYS A 10 -3.43 -33.22 69.96
CA LYS A 10 -2.95 -33.92 68.74
C LYS A 10 -3.02 -32.97 67.53
N LYS A 11 -1.96 -32.18 67.29
CA LYS A 11 -1.67 -31.57 65.98
C LYS A 11 -0.89 -32.59 65.14
N GLY A 12 -1.57 -33.53 64.47
CA GLY A 12 -0.88 -34.69 63.91
C GLY A 12 -1.40 -35.30 62.61
N GLY A 13 -2.27 -34.61 61.85
CA GLY A 13 -2.81 -35.14 60.58
C GLY A 13 -2.58 -34.22 59.39
N ILE A 14 -2.94 -32.94 59.53
CA ILE A 14 -2.95 -31.97 58.42
C ILE A 14 -1.55 -31.71 57.85
N GLY A 15 -0.51 -31.61 58.70
CA GLY A 15 0.86 -31.40 58.24
C GLY A 15 1.47 -32.60 57.50
N LYS A 16 1.11 -33.84 57.88
CA LYS A 16 1.57 -35.06 57.19
C LYS A 16 0.88 -35.23 55.84
N VAL A 17 -0.42 -34.93 55.78
CA VAL A 17 -1.19 -34.94 54.52
C VAL A 17 -0.69 -33.84 53.57
N LEU A 18 -0.39 -32.64 54.08
CA LEU A 18 0.19 -31.55 53.28
C LEU A 18 1.57 -31.90 52.73
N LEU A 19 2.44 -32.55 53.52
CA LEU A 19 3.76 -33.02 53.07
C LEU A 19 3.65 -34.11 52.00
N ILE A 20 2.71 -35.05 52.14
CA ILE A 20 2.46 -36.08 51.11
C ILE A 20 1.93 -35.44 49.83
N LEU A 21 1.00 -34.48 49.93
CA LEU A 21 0.48 -33.74 48.78
C LEU A 21 1.60 -32.95 48.07
N LEU A 22 2.45 -32.24 48.82
CA LEU A 22 3.59 -31.53 48.25
C LEU A 22 4.58 -32.50 47.58
N ALA A 23 4.89 -33.64 48.19
CA ALA A 23 5.77 -34.64 47.60
C ALA A 23 5.20 -35.22 46.29
N VAL A 24 3.89 -35.51 46.26
CA VAL A 24 3.21 -35.97 45.04
C VAL A 24 3.27 -34.91 43.95
N VAL A 25 2.98 -33.65 44.27
CA VAL A 25 3.08 -32.53 43.33
C VAL A 25 4.51 -32.36 42.82
N SER A 26 5.52 -32.47 43.67
CA SER A 26 6.93 -32.40 43.26
C SER A 26 7.32 -33.52 42.29
N ILE A 27 6.86 -34.76 42.53
CA ILE A 27 7.12 -35.89 41.62
C ILE A 27 6.48 -35.64 40.25
N ILE A 28 5.24 -35.15 40.23
CA ILE A 28 4.53 -34.80 38.98
C ILE A 28 5.28 -33.68 38.25
N ALA A 29 5.71 -32.64 38.96
CA ALA A 29 6.44 -31.52 38.36
C ALA A 29 7.77 -31.97 37.73
N ILE A 30 8.50 -32.89 38.38
CA ILE A 30 9.72 -33.48 37.82
C ILE A 30 9.40 -34.30 36.56
N GLY A 31 8.33 -35.10 36.60
CA GLY A 31 7.87 -35.88 35.44
C GLY A 31 7.53 -34.99 34.24
N VAL A 32 6.79 -33.90 34.47
CA VAL A 32 6.45 -32.90 33.44
C VAL A 32 7.70 -32.21 32.91
N TYR A 33 8.64 -31.85 33.78
CA TYR A 33 9.90 -31.24 33.37
C TYR A 33 10.69 -32.11 32.42
N ILE A 34 10.89 -33.40 32.78
CA ILE A 34 11.61 -34.37 31.94
C ILE A 34 10.86 -34.62 30.63
N ALA A 35 9.54 -34.77 30.68
CA ALA A 35 8.73 -34.95 29.49
C ALA A 35 8.86 -33.75 28.52
N GLY A 36 8.85 -32.52 29.05
CA GLY A 36 9.09 -31.31 28.27
C GLY A 36 10.48 -31.31 27.63
N VAL A 37 11.53 -31.62 28.40
CA VAL A 37 12.90 -31.72 27.89
C VAL A 37 13.01 -32.70 26.71
N ILE A 38 12.34 -33.85 26.79
CA ILE A 38 12.33 -34.85 25.70
C ILE A 38 11.51 -34.34 24.51
N TYR A 39 10.32 -33.78 24.75
CA TYR A 39 9.41 -33.33 23.71
C TYR A 39 10.02 -32.22 22.84
N PHE A 40 10.62 -31.21 23.46
CA PHE A 40 11.20 -30.07 22.75
C PHE A 40 12.54 -30.35 22.07
N GLN A 41 13.06 -31.59 22.10
CA GLN A 41 14.16 -32.00 21.21
C GLN A 41 13.73 -32.03 19.75
N GLN A 42 12.43 -32.16 19.48
CA GLN A 42 11.87 -32.31 18.13
C GLN A 42 10.80 -31.27 17.81
N HIS A 43 10.44 -30.41 18.77
CA HIS A 43 9.38 -29.41 18.62
C HIS A 43 9.88 -28.04 19.06
N PHE A 44 9.34 -26.99 18.44
CA PHE A 44 9.54 -25.62 18.94
C PHE A 44 8.94 -25.42 20.32
N PHE A 45 9.56 -24.54 21.11
CA PHE A 45 9.02 -24.09 22.39
C PHE A 45 7.63 -23.45 22.26
N TYR A 46 6.97 -23.37 23.42
CA TYR A 46 5.73 -22.61 23.53
C TYR A 46 5.98 -21.12 23.26
N ARG A 47 5.05 -20.45 22.59
CA ARG A 47 5.13 -19.02 22.21
C ARG A 47 6.34 -18.73 21.31
N THR A 48 6.69 -19.68 20.44
CA THR A 48 7.66 -19.44 19.36
C THR A 48 6.92 -19.05 18.09
N THR A 49 7.30 -17.91 17.51
CA THR A 49 6.79 -17.47 16.21
C THR A 49 7.90 -17.40 15.18
N VAL A 50 7.57 -17.73 13.93
CA VAL A 50 8.41 -17.43 12.76
C VAL A 50 7.70 -16.34 11.97
N GLY A 51 8.31 -15.16 11.91
CA GLY A 51 7.59 -13.94 11.52
C GLY A 51 6.33 -13.79 12.38
N ASN A 52 5.17 -13.75 11.72
CA ASN A 52 3.86 -13.64 12.38
C ASN A 52 3.12 -14.99 12.55
N THR A 53 3.75 -16.11 12.23
CA THR A 53 3.13 -17.44 12.32
C THR A 53 3.53 -18.14 13.61
N ASP A 54 2.55 -18.56 14.40
CA ASP A 54 2.77 -19.37 15.59
C ASP A 54 3.18 -20.79 15.18
N VAL A 55 4.37 -21.21 15.62
CA VAL A 55 4.91 -22.56 15.42
C VAL A 55 5.08 -23.32 16.73
N SER A 56 4.44 -22.84 17.80
CA SER A 56 4.51 -23.43 19.13
C SER A 56 4.19 -24.93 19.10
N PHE A 57 5.05 -25.73 19.73
CA PHE A 57 4.90 -27.19 19.81
C PHE A 57 4.88 -27.90 18.45
N MET A 58 5.22 -27.23 17.35
CA MET A 58 5.29 -27.87 16.04
C MET A 58 6.64 -28.52 15.82
N ASP A 59 6.64 -29.69 15.19
CA ASP A 59 7.85 -30.33 14.67
C ASP A 59 8.27 -29.71 13.33
N VAL A 60 9.36 -30.22 12.74
CA VAL A 60 9.91 -29.70 11.48
C VAL A 60 8.89 -29.72 10.35
N ASP A 61 8.23 -30.86 10.11
CA ASP A 61 7.33 -31.03 8.97
C ASP A 61 6.04 -30.22 9.13
N THR A 62 5.48 -30.18 10.35
CA THR A 62 4.30 -29.37 10.67
C THR A 62 4.63 -27.88 10.55
N SER A 63 5.81 -27.45 11.01
CA SER A 63 6.25 -26.06 10.89
C SER A 63 6.41 -25.65 9.43
N VAL A 64 7.12 -26.46 8.62
CA VAL A 64 7.33 -26.16 7.19
C VAL A 64 6.00 -26.08 6.44
N ASN A 65 5.08 -27.01 6.68
CA ASN A 65 3.76 -26.99 6.05
C ASN A 65 2.95 -25.75 6.48
N THR A 66 2.97 -25.41 7.77
CA THR A 66 2.27 -24.24 8.30
C THR A 66 2.83 -22.94 7.72
N LEU A 67 4.16 -22.80 7.68
CA LEU A 67 4.84 -21.64 7.13
C LEU A 67 4.65 -21.51 5.62
N SER A 68 4.66 -22.62 4.88
CA SER A 68 4.35 -22.65 3.44
C SER A 68 2.91 -22.19 3.16
N ASN A 69 1.95 -22.58 4.01
CA ASN A 69 0.60 -22.06 3.92
C ASN A 69 0.55 -20.56 4.26
N ALA A 70 1.33 -20.12 5.25
CA ALA A 70 1.41 -18.71 5.63
C ALA A 70 1.95 -17.84 4.49
N THR A 71 2.93 -18.28 3.69
CA THR A 71 3.40 -17.53 2.50
C THR A 71 2.31 -17.39 1.44
N ASN A 72 1.45 -18.40 1.28
CA ASN A 72 0.32 -18.35 0.33
C ASN A 72 -0.77 -17.34 0.76
N THR A 73 -1.01 -17.22 2.07
CA THR A 73 -2.00 -16.29 2.63
C THR A 73 -1.39 -14.93 3.01
N TYR A 74 -0.07 -14.77 2.84
CA TYR A 74 0.64 -13.54 3.17
C TYR A 74 0.06 -12.36 2.40
N LYS A 75 -0.04 -11.22 3.10
CA LYS A 75 -0.51 -9.97 2.53
C LYS A 75 0.12 -8.82 3.29
N ILE A 76 0.77 -7.93 2.56
CA ILE A 76 1.33 -6.69 3.10
C ILE A 76 0.57 -5.48 2.58
N LYS A 77 0.22 -4.58 3.50
CA LYS A 77 -0.31 -3.25 3.19
C LYS A 77 0.82 -2.24 3.25
N ILE A 78 1.10 -1.58 2.13
CA ILE A 78 2.16 -0.58 1.99
C ILE A 78 1.51 0.80 1.87
N THR A 79 1.86 1.71 2.77
CA THR A 79 1.34 3.08 2.80
C THR A 79 2.41 4.04 2.30
N ALA A 80 2.13 4.72 1.20
CA ALA A 80 2.97 5.74 0.59
C ALA A 80 2.43 7.16 0.92
N PRO A 81 3.21 8.23 0.69
CA PRO A 81 2.73 9.60 0.86
C PRO A 81 1.47 9.92 0.05
N GLY A 82 0.69 10.89 0.52
CA GLY A 82 -0.58 11.29 -0.10
C GLY A 82 -1.70 10.27 0.08
N ASP A 83 -1.68 9.52 1.19
CA ASP A 83 -2.66 8.48 1.56
C ASP A 83 -2.82 7.35 0.52
N LYS A 84 -1.83 7.19 -0.38
CA LYS A 84 -1.81 6.08 -1.33
C LYS A 84 -1.46 4.77 -0.61
N VAL A 85 -2.29 3.77 -0.83
CA VAL A 85 -2.13 2.44 -0.24
C VAL A 85 -2.02 1.40 -1.34
N TYR A 86 -1.00 0.56 -1.22
CA TYR A 86 -0.80 -0.62 -2.05
C TYR A 86 -0.99 -1.88 -1.21
N GLU A 87 -1.44 -2.94 -1.86
CA GLU A 87 -1.62 -4.24 -1.24
C GLU A 87 -0.93 -5.27 -2.11
N VAL A 88 0.03 -6.00 -1.53
CA VAL A 88 0.74 -7.08 -2.21
C VAL A 88 0.44 -8.38 -1.49
N LYS A 89 -0.07 -9.37 -2.24
CA LYS A 89 -0.33 -10.72 -1.72
C LYS A 89 0.83 -11.64 -2.09
N GLY A 90 1.23 -12.51 -1.16
CA GLY A 90 2.31 -13.47 -1.37
C GLY A 90 2.09 -14.32 -2.62
N LYS A 91 0.86 -14.76 -2.86
CA LYS A 91 0.49 -15.50 -4.08
C LYS A 91 0.77 -14.73 -5.38
N ASP A 92 0.53 -13.42 -5.42
CA ASP A 92 0.67 -12.59 -6.62
C ASP A 92 2.15 -12.36 -6.97
N ILE A 93 3.04 -12.43 -5.98
CA ILE A 93 4.50 -12.36 -6.14
C ILE A 93 5.19 -13.73 -6.13
N SER A 94 4.42 -14.83 -6.11
CA SER A 94 4.94 -16.20 -5.97
C SER A 94 5.87 -16.37 -4.77
N MET A 95 5.46 -15.83 -3.63
CA MET A 95 6.15 -15.97 -2.36
C MET A 95 6.13 -17.43 -1.89
N SER A 96 7.29 -17.96 -1.56
CA SER A 96 7.45 -19.28 -0.97
C SER A 96 8.53 -19.26 0.10
N LEU A 97 8.60 -20.32 0.89
CA LEU A 97 9.77 -20.56 1.72
C LEU A 97 11.01 -20.76 0.84
N ALA A 98 12.17 -20.34 1.33
CA ALA A 98 13.43 -20.62 0.66
C ALA A 98 13.66 -22.13 0.53
N SER A 99 14.40 -22.54 -0.49
CA SER A 99 14.66 -23.96 -0.78
C SER A 99 15.28 -24.74 0.41
N ASN A 100 16.04 -24.06 1.27
CA ASN A 100 16.67 -24.61 2.46
C ASN A 100 15.83 -24.48 3.75
N ALA A 101 14.59 -23.97 3.68
CA ALA A 101 13.80 -23.64 4.87
C ALA A 101 13.59 -24.84 5.81
N LYS A 102 13.40 -26.06 5.28
CA LYS A 102 13.28 -27.26 6.11
C LYS A 102 14.54 -27.51 6.94
N ALA A 103 15.72 -27.36 6.35
CA ALA A 103 16.99 -27.52 7.05
C ALA A 103 17.18 -26.41 8.11
N THR A 104 16.81 -25.16 7.79
CA THR A 104 16.86 -24.05 8.74
C THR A 104 15.91 -24.27 9.93
N VAL A 105 14.68 -24.71 9.69
CA VAL A 105 13.73 -25.05 10.76
C VAL A 105 14.27 -26.18 11.65
N GLU A 106 14.85 -27.21 11.05
CA GLU A 106 15.47 -28.32 11.80
C GLU A 106 16.66 -27.85 12.66
N GLU A 107 17.50 -26.97 12.13
CA GLU A 107 18.61 -26.36 12.87
C GLU A 107 18.11 -25.49 14.03
N GLU A 108 17.08 -24.67 13.81
CA GLU A 108 16.46 -23.86 14.84
C GLU A 108 15.92 -24.73 15.99
N ILE A 109 15.18 -25.80 15.70
CA ILE A 109 14.68 -26.72 16.73
C ILE A 109 15.82 -27.40 17.49
N LYS A 110 16.85 -27.88 16.79
CA LYS A 110 17.99 -28.58 17.40
C LYS A 110 18.90 -27.68 18.23
N SER A 111 18.97 -26.39 17.90
CA SER A 111 19.79 -25.42 18.62
C SER A 111 19.14 -24.90 19.92
N GLN A 112 17.84 -25.17 20.13
CA GLN A 112 17.14 -24.81 21.37
C GLN A 112 17.79 -25.48 22.58
N ASN A 113 18.05 -24.70 23.63
CA ASN A 113 18.45 -25.27 24.91
C ASN A 113 17.23 -25.90 25.60
N VAL A 114 16.93 -27.17 25.32
CA VAL A 114 15.73 -27.87 25.81
C VAL A 114 15.52 -27.82 27.32
N PHE A 115 16.57 -27.60 28.13
CA PHE A 115 16.45 -27.47 29.59
C PHE A 115 15.81 -26.14 30.03
N THR A 116 15.79 -25.14 29.16
CA THR A 116 15.19 -23.83 29.44
C THR A 116 13.75 -23.71 28.97
N TRP A 117 13.12 -24.80 28.51
CA TRP A 117 11.74 -24.79 28.04
C TRP A 117 10.74 -24.13 29.01
N PRO A 118 10.85 -24.22 30.35
CA PRO A 118 9.89 -23.54 31.24
C PRO A 118 9.94 -22.01 31.12
N LEU A 119 11.05 -21.43 30.66
CA LEU A 119 11.16 -19.99 30.41
C LEU A 119 10.22 -19.53 29.30
N SER A 120 9.89 -20.40 28.34
CA SER A 120 8.97 -20.10 27.24
C SER A 120 7.54 -19.74 27.70
N LEU A 121 7.16 -20.14 28.91
CA LEU A 121 5.91 -19.71 29.54
C LEU A 121 5.85 -18.19 29.78
N ILE A 122 7.02 -17.57 29.97
CA ILE A 122 7.17 -16.16 30.33
C ILE A 122 7.74 -15.37 29.15
N GLN A 123 8.71 -15.94 28.42
CA GLN A 123 9.48 -15.29 27.37
C GLN A 123 9.12 -15.88 26.01
N PRO A 124 8.43 -15.13 25.13
CA PRO A 124 8.19 -15.57 23.76
C PRO A 124 9.51 -15.56 22.95
N GLU A 125 9.60 -16.44 21.96
CA GLU A 125 10.72 -16.47 21.02
C GLU A 125 10.26 -16.06 19.63
N HIS A 126 11.09 -15.25 18.96
CA HIS A 126 10.88 -14.87 17.57
C HIS A 126 12.03 -15.40 16.73
N LYS A 127 11.69 -16.12 15.66
CA LYS A 127 12.61 -16.73 14.72
C LYS A 127 12.36 -16.17 13.32
N GLU A 128 13.39 -16.20 12.49
CA GLU A 128 13.30 -15.72 11.11
C GLU A 128 13.69 -16.85 10.16
N ILE A 129 12.76 -17.25 9.30
CA ILE A 129 13.00 -18.21 8.23
C ILE A 129 12.91 -17.46 6.91
N LYS A 130 13.92 -17.66 6.05
CA LYS A 130 14.00 -16.95 4.76
C LYS A 130 12.87 -17.35 3.82
N VAL A 131 12.40 -16.36 3.09
CA VAL A 131 11.40 -16.47 2.04
C VAL A 131 12.01 -16.04 0.71
N GLU A 132 11.43 -16.51 -0.38
CA GLU A 132 11.79 -16.15 -1.74
C GLU A 132 10.53 -15.65 -2.47
N TYR A 133 10.67 -14.69 -3.37
CA TYR A 133 9.59 -14.18 -4.21
C TYR A 133 10.12 -13.68 -5.55
N SER A 134 9.21 -13.48 -6.50
CA SER A 134 9.55 -12.97 -7.83
C SER A 134 9.60 -11.45 -7.83
N ASP A 135 10.82 -10.90 -7.95
CA ASP A 135 11.05 -9.46 -8.06
C ASP A 135 10.28 -8.81 -9.22
N SER A 136 10.22 -9.46 -10.38
CA SER A 136 9.47 -8.96 -11.54
C SER A 136 7.96 -8.92 -11.31
N LYS A 137 7.40 -9.87 -10.55
CA LYS A 137 5.98 -9.85 -10.17
C LYS A 137 5.70 -8.80 -9.10
N LEU A 138 6.61 -8.61 -8.15
CA LEU A 138 6.52 -7.53 -7.16
C LEU A 138 6.50 -6.17 -7.87
N HIS A 139 7.44 -5.93 -8.78
CA HIS A 139 7.47 -4.72 -9.60
C HIS A 139 6.18 -4.49 -10.36
N LYS A 140 5.59 -5.55 -10.94
CA LYS A 140 4.30 -5.44 -11.62
C LYS A 140 3.15 -5.06 -10.68
N GLN A 141 3.15 -5.54 -9.43
CA GLN A 141 2.13 -5.16 -8.44
C GLN A 141 2.29 -3.70 -7.98
N LEU A 142 3.50 -3.17 -8.04
CA LEU A 142 3.87 -1.85 -7.54
C LEU A 142 4.34 -0.91 -8.65
N GLU A 143 3.89 -1.12 -9.89
CA GLU A 143 4.36 -0.40 -11.08
C GLU A 143 4.16 1.11 -10.90
N ASP A 144 2.99 1.55 -10.43
CA ASP A 144 2.66 2.95 -10.17
C ASP A 144 3.59 3.63 -9.15
N LEU A 145 4.18 2.86 -8.23
CA LEU A 145 5.08 3.36 -7.18
C LEU A 145 6.55 3.29 -7.61
N LEU A 146 6.96 2.16 -8.19
CA LEU A 146 8.37 1.88 -8.54
C LEU A 146 8.75 2.44 -9.91
N SER A 147 7.79 2.92 -10.71
CA SER A 147 8.04 3.68 -11.95
C SER A 147 8.15 5.19 -11.75
N LEU A 148 8.01 5.68 -10.51
CA LEU A 148 8.17 7.11 -10.22
C LEU A 148 9.58 7.58 -10.54
N THR A 149 9.67 8.81 -11.03
CA THR A 149 10.95 9.50 -11.24
C THR A 149 11.42 10.16 -9.94
N LYS A 150 12.70 10.51 -9.87
CA LYS A 150 13.23 11.25 -8.72
C LYS A 150 12.60 12.64 -8.57
N ASP A 151 12.35 13.29 -9.70
CA ASP A 151 11.73 14.60 -9.75
C ASP A 151 10.20 14.48 -9.69
N PRO A 152 9.51 15.28 -8.86
CA PRO A 152 8.07 15.30 -8.81
C PRO A 152 7.49 15.96 -10.07
N VAL A 153 6.23 15.64 -10.37
CA VAL A 153 5.47 16.26 -11.45
C VAL A 153 4.33 17.06 -10.84
N ASN A 154 4.31 18.36 -11.12
CA ASN A 154 3.26 19.26 -10.68
C ASN A 154 1.91 18.94 -11.35
N ALA A 155 0.82 19.24 -10.66
CA ALA A 155 -0.52 19.17 -11.25
C ALA A 155 -0.63 20.16 -12.40
N THR A 156 -1.40 19.83 -13.44
CA THR A 156 -1.62 20.70 -14.60
C THR A 156 -3.06 20.64 -15.06
N ILE A 157 -3.43 21.49 -16.02
CA ILE A 157 -4.75 21.48 -16.66
C ILE A 157 -4.52 21.24 -18.14
N THR A 158 -5.14 20.18 -18.67
CA THR A 158 -5.13 19.90 -20.11
C THR A 158 -6.48 20.30 -20.69
N ILE A 159 -6.46 21.07 -21.78
CA ILE A 159 -7.64 21.40 -22.58
C ILE A 159 -7.65 20.50 -23.82
N ASN A 160 -8.74 19.75 -24.00
CA ASN A 160 -9.05 18.96 -25.18
C ASN A 160 -10.17 19.65 -25.97
N ASP A 161 -10.54 19.09 -27.14
CA ASP A 161 -11.44 19.73 -28.09
C ASP A 161 -12.80 20.20 -27.51
N ASP A 162 -13.35 19.51 -26.52
CA ASP A 162 -14.67 19.82 -25.93
C ASP A 162 -14.70 19.86 -24.38
N ASN A 163 -13.55 19.61 -23.73
CA ASN A 163 -13.45 19.58 -22.28
C ASN A 163 -12.06 19.97 -21.77
N TYR A 164 -11.94 20.26 -20.48
CA TYR A 164 -10.66 20.37 -19.80
C TYR A 164 -10.60 19.40 -18.62
N LYS A 165 -9.39 18.99 -18.23
CA LYS A 165 -9.15 18.08 -17.11
C LYS A 165 -7.98 18.56 -16.27
N VAL A 166 -8.16 18.58 -14.95
CA VAL A 166 -7.05 18.71 -14.00
C VAL A 166 -6.33 17.36 -13.96
N VAL A 167 -5.06 17.37 -14.34
CA VAL A 167 -4.14 16.23 -14.23
C VAL A 167 -3.46 16.32 -12.88
N GLU A 168 -3.61 15.27 -12.07
CA GLU A 168 -3.07 15.23 -10.72
C GLU A 168 -1.54 15.27 -10.69
N ALA A 169 -1.01 15.89 -9.65
CA ALA A 169 0.41 15.88 -9.38
C ALA A 169 0.90 14.48 -9.02
N LYS A 170 2.18 14.19 -9.30
CA LYS A 170 2.86 12.96 -8.91
C LYS A 170 4.05 13.29 -8.02
N TYR A 171 4.22 12.53 -6.94
CA TYR A 171 5.42 12.59 -6.12
C TYR A 171 6.64 12.12 -6.93
N GLY A 172 7.79 12.70 -6.61
CA GLY A 172 9.08 12.12 -6.95
C GLY A 172 9.49 11.09 -5.88
N ALA A 173 10.31 10.10 -6.25
CA ALA A 173 10.80 9.08 -5.31
C ALA A 173 12.22 8.61 -5.66
N ASP A 174 13.00 8.28 -4.61
CA ASP A 174 14.14 7.37 -4.74
C ASP A 174 13.62 5.93 -4.77
N THR A 175 13.33 5.43 -5.97
CA THR A 175 12.69 4.12 -6.14
C THR A 175 13.57 2.96 -5.68
N ALA A 176 14.89 3.10 -5.68
CA ALA A 176 15.80 2.09 -5.15
C ALA A 176 15.73 2.01 -3.62
N ALA A 177 15.69 3.15 -2.94
CA ALA A 177 15.50 3.20 -1.48
C ALA A 177 14.12 2.67 -1.07
N VAL A 178 13.07 3.04 -1.81
CA VAL A 178 11.70 2.54 -1.60
C VAL A 178 11.62 1.03 -1.81
N GLN A 179 12.21 0.51 -2.90
CA GLN A 179 12.23 -0.93 -3.17
C GLN A 179 12.92 -1.69 -2.04
N LYS A 180 14.08 -1.21 -1.57
CA LYS A 180 14.80 -1.83 -0.47
C LYS A 180 13.94 -1.92 0.81
N GLU A 181 13.21 -0.85 1.13
CA GLU A 181 12.31 -0.82 2.29
C GLU A 181 11.17 -1.86 2.17
N ILE A 182 10.64 -2.03 0.96
CA ILE A 182 9.61 -3.05 0.66
C ILE A 182 10.20 -4.46 0.77
N ASP A 183 11.37 -4.69 0.17
CA ASP A 183 12.07 -5.98 0.22
C ASP A 183 12.38 -6.37 1.67
N ASP A 184 12.92 -5.44 2.47
CA ASP A 184 13.18 -5.65 3.88
C ASP A 184 11.88 -6.03 4.62
N ALA A 185 10.77 -5.32 4.38
CA ALA A 185 9.50 -5.64 5.02
C ALA A 185 8.95 -7.03 4.63
N ILE A 186 9.08 -7.43 3.37
CA ILE A 186 8.65 -8.75 2.88
C ILE A 186 9.53 -9.86 3.47
N ASN A 187 10.85 -9.64 3.52
CA ASN A 187 11.80 -10.61 4.08
C ASN A 187 11.58 -10.85 5.58
N HIS A 188 11.21 -9.81 6.33
CA HIS A 188 10.78 -9.92 7.74
C HIS A 188 9.31 -10.34 7.89
N GLN A 189 8.59 -10.61 6.80
CA GLN A 189 7.20 -11.08 6.77
C GLN A 189 6.23 -10.13 7.50
N ASN A 190 6.49 -8.83 7.42
CA ASN A 190 5.63 -7.79 7.97
C ASN A 190 4.31 -7.72 7.20
N TYR A 191 3.20 -7.50 7.88
CA TYR A 191 1.89 -7.30 7.22
C TYR A 191 1.57 -5.84 6.92
N GLN A 192 2.38 -4.91 7.44
CA GLN A 192 2.21 -3.48 7.23
C GLN A 192 3.57 -2.81 7.06
N LEU A 193 3.63 -1.88 6.13
CA LEU A 193 4.78 -1.01 5.91
C LEU A 193 4.26 0.42 5.67
N THR A 194 4.83 1.40 6.36
CA THR A 194 4.67 2.81 6.04
C THR A 194 5.99 3.29 5.49
N LEU A 195 6.01 3.70 4.23
CA LEU A 195 7.24 4.09 3.54
C LEU A 195 7.82 5.36 4.15
N ASN A 196 9.14 5.41 4.27
CA ASN A 196 9.83 6.58 4.77
C ASN A 196 9.64 7.78 3.83
N THR A 197 9.00 8.84 4.33
CA THR A 197 8.73 10.05 3.56
C THR A 197 9.99 10.77 3.08
N ALA A 198 11.15 10.53 3.70
CA ALA A 198 12.43 11.08 3.26
C ALA A 198 12.87 10.54 1.89
N ASN A 199 12.32 9.40 1.45
CA ASN A 199 12.58 8.84 0.12
C ASN A 199 11.71 9.48 -0.97
N PHE A 200 10.87 10.46 -0.63
CA PHE A 200 9.92 11.09 -1.54
C PHE A 200 10.10 12.61 -1.60
N THR A 201 9.84 13.16 -2.79
CA THR A 201 9.82 14.60 -3.03
C THR A 201 8.39 15.01 -3.38
N ALA A 202 7.81 15.93 -2.60
CA ALA A 202 6.46 16.42 -2.86
C ALA A 202 6.43 17.36 -4.08
N PRO A 203 5.37 17.32 -4.90
CA PRO A 203 5.15 18.34 -5.92
C PRO A 203 4.85 19.68 -5.27
N GLU A 204 5.29 20.76 -5.91
CA GLU A 204 5.05 22.13 -5.45
C GLU A 204 3.58 22.53 -5.68
N ILE A 205 3.04 22.14 -6.85
CA ILE A 205 1.68 22.47 -7.27
C ILE A 205 0.83 21.19 -7.23
N THR A 206 -0.17 21.19 -6.37
CA THR A 206 -1.16 20.10 -6.27
C THR A 206 -2.47 20.48 -6.95
N SER A 207 -3.37 19.51 -7.17
CA SER A 207 -4.69 19.77 -7.77
C SER A 207 -5.55 20.76 -6.96
N ASN A 208 -5.26 20.92 -5.67
CA ASN A 208 -5.96 21.85 -4.76
C ASN A 208 -5.19 23.16 -4.53
N SER A 209 -4.07 23.35 -5.23
CA SER A 209 -3.31 24.60 -5.17
C SER A 209 -4.14 25.78 -5.65
N GLU A 210 -3.78 26.97 -5.18
CA GLU A 210 -4.44 28.20 -5.57
C GLU A 210 -4.31 28.46 -7.08
N GLN A 211 -3.15 28.14 -7.66
CA GLN A 211 -2.87 28.26 -9.09
C GLN A 211 -3.86 27.45 -9.94
N ILE A 212 -4.01 26.15 -9.66
CA ILE A 212 -4.95 25.28 -10.37
C ILE A 212 -6.40 25.76 -10.15
N THR A 213 -6.75 26.09 -8.91
CA THR A 213 -8.11 26.55 -8.58
C THR A 213 -8.47 27.84 -9.32
N ASN A 214 -7.54 28.80 -9.41
CA ASN A 214 -7.74 30.07 -10.09
C ASN A 214 -7.80 29.88 -11.62
N ALA A 215 -6.95 29.03 -12.17
CA ALA A 215 -6.99 28.68 -13.59
C ALA A 215 -8.33 28.03 -13.97
N VAL A 216 -8.81 27.05 -13.20
CA VAL A 216 -10.13 26.41 -13.40
C VAL A 216 -11.25 27.45 -13.34
N LYS A 217 -11.26 28.34 -12.32
CA LYS A 217 -12.24 29.43 -12.22
C LYS A 217 -12.23 30.33 -13.46
N LYS A 218 -11.04 30.63 -14.01
CA LYS A 218 -10.89 31.48 -15.19
C LYS A 218 -11.40 30.80 -16.46
N ILE A 219 -11.11 29.50 -16.65
CA ILE A 219 -11.69 28.68 -17.73
C ILE A 219 -13.21 28.72 -17.63
N GLU A 220 -13.77 28.41 -16.46
CA GLU A 220 -15.22 28.41 -16.24
C GLU A 220 -15.86 29.79 -16.48
N SER A 221 -15.14 30.87 -16.19
CA SER A 221 -15.58 32.23 -16.53
C SER A 221 -15.69 32.44 -18.04
N TYR A 222 -14.72 31.95 -18.81
CA TYR A 222 -14.79 32.00 -20.28
C TYR A 222 -15.95 31.16 -20.81
N LEU A 223 -16.17 29.96 -20.27
CA LEU A 223 -17.26 29.06 -20.71
C LEU A 223 -18.67 29.60 -20.42
N LYS A 224 -18.82 30.47 -19.41
CA LYS A 224 -20.08 31.17 -19.11
C LYS A 224 -20.36 32.34 -20.06
N SER A 225 -19.34 32.80 -20.79
CA SER A 225 -19.48 33.91 -21.72
C SER A 225 -20.13 33.42 -23.02
N THR A 226 -21.02 34.23 -23.60
CA THR A 226 -21.64 33.94 -24.89
C THR A 226 -21.14 34.92 -25.94
N VAL A 227 -20.45 34.42 -26.95
CA VAL A 227 -20.03 35.19 -28.13
C VAL A 227 -20.83 34.69 -29.32
N SER A 228 -21.50 35.59 -30.04
CA SER A 228 -22.26 35.24 -31.25
C SER A 228 -21.97 36.19 -32.40
N TYR A 229 -21.71 35.62 -33.57
CA TYR A 229 -21.52 36.32 -34.84
C TYR A 229 -22.80 36.25 -35.66
N THR A 230 -23.21 37.37 -36.24
CA THR A 230 -24.30 37.42 -37.22
C THR A 230 -23.68 37.65 -38.59
N ILE A 231 -23.83 36.68 -39.50
CA ILE A 231 -23.27 36.71 -40.85
C ILE A 231 -24.42 36.52 -41.84
N GLY A 232 -24.84 37.61 -42.48
CA GLY A 232 -26.06 37.64 -43.29
C GLY A 232 -27.29 37.30 -42.43
N SER A 233 -28.05 36.27 -42.83
CA SER A 233 -29.19 35.72 -42.05
C SER A 233 -28.79 34.62 -41.07
N SER A 234 -27.52 34.19 -41.03
CA SER A 234 -27.03 33.13 -40.16
C SER A 234 -26.49 33.69 -38.84
N LYS A 235 -26.78 33.01 -37.73
CA LYS A 235 -26.20 33.30 -36.41
C LYS A 235 -25.30 32.14 -36.00
N LYS A 236 -24.02 32.41 -35.74
CA LYS A 236 -23.05 31.43 -35.24
C LYS A 236 -22.66 31.78 -33.81
N VAL A 237 -22.87 30.86 -32.88
CA VAL A 237 -22.47 31.01 -31.47
C VAL A 237 -21.17 30.25 -31.25
N MET A 238 -20.24 30.83 -30.50
CA MET A 238 -19.10 30.10 -29.95
C MET A 238 -19.61 29.22 -28.83
N ASP A 239 -19.75 27.92 -29.11
CA ASP A 239 -20.09 26.92 -28.11
C ASP A 239 -18.89 26.62 -27.19
N LYS A 240 -19.12 25.79 -26.16
CA LYS A 240 -18.10 25.38 -25.19
C LYS A 240 -16.81 24.90 -25.87
N ALA A 241 -16.93 24.05 -26.89
CA ALA A 241 -15.79 23.51 -27.62
C ALA A 241 -15.02 24.61 -28.37
N SER A 242 -15.72 25.52 -29.05
CA SER A 242 -15.10 26.66 -29.72
C SER A 242 -14.35 27.58 -28.74
N VAL A 243 -14.93 27.83 -27.56
CA VAL A 243 -14.26 28.63 -26.51
C VAL A 243 -13.02 27.93 -25.99
N LEU A 244 -13.11 26.64 -25.63
CA LEU A 244 -11.95 25.88 -25.14
C LEU A 244 -10.80 25.82 -26.15
N LYS A 245 -11.12 25.64 -27.44
CA LYS A 245 -10.12 25.58 -28.51
C LYS A 245 -9.26 26.83 -28.63
N VAL A 246 -9.79 28.00 -28.27
CA VAL A 246 -9.03 29.26 -28.36
C VAL A 246 -8.31 29.63 -27.07
N LEU A 247 -8.43 28.83 -26.01
CA LEU A 247 -7.71 29.10 -24.76
C LEU A 247 -6.29 28.52 -24.77
N SER A 248 -5.42 29.18 -24.03
CA SER A 248 -4.09 28.71 -23.65
C SER A 248 -3.89 28.84 -22.14
N ILE A 249 -3.02 28.00 -21.60
CA ILE A 249 -2.59 28.04 -20.20
C ILE A 249 -1.08 28.20 -20.22
N SER A 250 -0.56 29.22 -19.55
CA SER A 250 0.89 29.44 -19.44
C SER A 250 1.55 28.47 -18.45
N ASP A 251 2.88 28.47 -18.41
CA ASP A 251 3.66 27.73 -17.41
C ASP A 251 3.40 28.22 -15.97
N THR A 252 2.89 29.44 -15.81
CA THR A 252 2.47 30.05 -14.53
C THR A 252 0.99 29.82 -14.22
N TYR A 253 0.30 28.96 -14.99
CA TYR A 253 -1.12 28.63 -14.86
C TYR A 253 -2.07 29.79 -15.20
N ASP A 254 -1.59 30.82 -15.90
CA ASP A 254 -2.44 31.90 -16.38
C ASP A 254 -3.21 31.45 -17.62
N VAL A 255 -4.54 31.54 -17.53
CA VAL A 255 -5.43 31.18 -18.64
C VAL A 255 -5.70 32.42 -19.49
N THR A 256 -5.43 32.36 -20.79
CA THR A 256 -5.62 33.46 -21.74
C THR A 256 -6.30 32.98 -23.01
N VAL A 257 -6.83 33.91 -23.81
CA VAL A 257 -7.19 33.63 -25.20
C VAL A 257 -5.91 33.67 -26.02
N ASP A 258 -5.66 32.61 -26.76
CA ASP A 258 -4.53 32.48 -27.67
C ASP A 258 -4.89 33.12 -29.01
N ASP A 259 -4.22 34.22 -29.35
CA ASP A 259 -4.49 34.97 -30.57
C ASP A 259 -4.30 34.13 -31.85
N THR A 260 -3.36 33.18 -31.85
CA THR A 260 -3.12 32.32 -33.01
C THR A 260 -4.26 31.32 -33.18
N LYS A 261 -4.71 30.70 -32.09
CA LYS A 261 -5.87 29.78 -32.13
C LYS A 261 -7.17 30.52 -32.44
N LEU A 262 -7.35 31.73 -31.91
CA LEU A 262 -8.48 32.60 -32.21
C LEU A 262 -8.50 33.00 -33.68
N GLN A 263 -7.35 33.39 -34.24
CA GLN A 263 -7.22 33.69 -35.66
C GLN A 263 -7.60 32.49 -36.51
N ALA A 264 -7.09 31.30 -36.20
CA ALA A 264 -7.45 30.07 -36.93
C ALA A 264 -8.96 29.78 -36.88
N TYR A 265 -9.62 30.00 -35.73
CA TYR A 265 -11.07 29.88 -35.61
C TYR A 265 -11.82 30.88 -36.50
N VAL A 266 -11.38 32.15 -36.53
CA VAL A 266 -11.99 33.19 -37.36
C VAL A 266 -11.75 32.91 -38.85
N GLU A 267 -10.59 32.39 -39.23
CA GLU A 267 -10.28 31.96 -40.59
C GLU A 267 -11.16 30.79 -41.04
N GLU A 268 -11.42 29.81 -40.15
CA GLU A 268 -12.37 28.72 -40.42
C GLU A 268 -13.79 29.27 -40.69
N LEU A 269 -14.25 30.22 -39.86
CA LEU A 269 -15.51 30.91 -40.09
C LEU A 269 -15.51 31.66 -41.43
N ALA A 270 -14.45 32.42 -41.73
CA ALA A 270 -14.33 33.16 -42.98
C ALA A 270 -14.37 32.21 -44.19
N SER A 271 -13.66 31.09 -44.16
CA SER A 271 -13.67 30.09 -45.24
C SER A 271 -15.08 29.53 -45.50
N ASN A 272 -15.84 29.29 -44.43
CA ASN A 272 -17.21 28.77 -44.50
C ASN A 272 -18.21 29.79 -45.05
N PHE A 273 -18.08 31.07 -44.68
CA PHE A 273 -19.09 32.09 -45.00
C PHE A 273 -18.72 33.09 -46.10
N ASN A 274 -17.42 33.28 -46.41
CA ASN A 274 -17.00 34.25 -47.42
C ASN A 274 -17.57 33.91 -48.80
N THR A 275 -18.18 34.92 -49.41
CA THR A 275 -18.79 34.83 -50.74
C THR A 275 -17.86 35.34 -51.83
N TYR A 276 -16.90 36.19 -51.45
CA TYR A 276 -15.90 36.75 -52.34
C TYR A 276 -15.05 35.63 -52.97
N GLY A 277 -14.96 35.62 -54.30
CA GLY A 277 -14.22 34.59 -55.05
C GLY A 277 -14.93 33.23 -55.18
N LYS A 278 -16.13 33.04 -54.61
CA LYS A 278 -16.92 31.82 -54.81
C LYS A 278 -17.98 32.01 -55.91
N VAL A 279 -18.05 31.06 -56.84
CA VAL A 279 -19.11 31.02 -57.86
C VAL A 279 -20.44 30.76 -57.17
N ARG A 280 -21.45 31.57 -57.50
CA ARG A 280 -22.82 31.39 -57.01
C ARG A 280 -23.77 31.22 -58.17
N THR A 281 -24.64 30.23 -58.06
CA THR A 281 -25.75 30.04 -58.96
C THR A 281 -26.93 30.87 -58.45
N PHE A 282 -27.48 31.70 -59.31
CA PHE A 282 -28.73 32.42 -59.04
C PHE A 282 -29.66 32.21 -60.22
N ARG A 283 -30.96 32.22 -59.94
CA ARG A 283 -32.00 32.08 -60.96
C ARG A 283 -32.44 33.47 -61.40
N THR A 284 -32.43 33.75 -62.70
CA THR A 284 -32.85 35.05 -63.21
C THR A 284 -34.39 35.15 -63.26
N GLN A 285 -34.91 36.35 -63.55
CA GLN A 285 -36.35 36.54 -63.83
C GLN A 285 -36.85 35.70 -65.01
N ALA A 286 -35.99 35.33 -65.96
CA ALA A 286 -36.34 34.48 -67.09
C ALA A 286 -36.34 32.97 -66.73
N GLY A 287 -35.85 32.62 -65.54
CA GLY A 287 -35.92 31.27 -65.00
C GLY A 287 -34.71 30.37 -65.30
N ASP A 288 -33.73 30.87 -66.05
CA ASP A 288 -32.38 30.32 -66.26
C ASP A 288 -31.40 30.65 -65.11
#